data_AF-W5NM61-F1
#
_entry.id   AF-W5NM61-F1
#
_cell.length_a   1.000
_cell.length_b   1.000
_cell.length_c   1.000
_cell.angle_alpha   90.00
_cell.angle_beta   90.00
_cell.angle_gamma   90.00
#
_symmetry.space_group_name_H-M   'P 1'
#
loop_
_entity.id
_entity.type
_entity.pdbx_description
1 polymer ?
#
loop_
_entity_poly.entity_id
_entity_poly.type
_entity_poly.pdbx_seq_one_letter_code
_entity_poly.pdbx_strand_id
1 'polypeptide(L)'
;ANTTFLPNYNVPNATAKPWTPYDGCEERVAGILFDLAVQIFNVFLGLPANVMILWFILRKKSESSTSDIFIFNLAVLDGFFGCMVPIDLVNMFLLNNKDIWYILMFTYGIKDMGGPLFLSCVCLDRYVAVLHPITFTGLKDHKYRAACSVVVLVITLAYAIAKAIGGIENFEKVFTVSILTAFAFMVFCNISILWALKRSGPGKDEMHPMKKKAFKMVLSILAIIVFNYLPPVALFPFQQYYSVDVFKCYIQPFAFSFINISSSTQPLLYLSRVKKIHCFPSLSSKMCSSAK
;
A
#
# COMPACT_ATOMS: atom_id res chain seq x y z
N ALA A 1 5.24 -0.49 70.99
CA ALA A 1 4.03 -0.91 70.24
C ALA A 1 3.18 0.35 70.07
N ASN A 2 2.86 0.89 68.91
CA ASN A 2 2.87 0.36 67.55
C ASN A 2 3.28 1.46 66.56
N THR A 3 4.12 1.05 65.61
CA THR A 3 4.39 1.65 64.31
C THR A 3 3.14 1.74 63.46
N THR A 4 2.82 2.91 62.92
CA THR A 4 2.01 3.06 61.70
C THR A 4 2.87 3.69 60.62
N PHE A 5 3.34 2.83 59.72
CA PHE A 5 3.96 3.19 58.45
C PHE A 5 2.92 3.88 57.57
N LEU A 6 3.08 5.19 57.33
CA LEU A 6 2.48 5.85 56.18
C LEU A 6 3.40 5.60 54.97
N PRO A 7 2.93 4.98 53.87
CA PRO A 7 3.72 4.93 52.66
C PRO A 7 3.81 6.35 52.11
N ASN A 8 5.06 6.85 52.07
CA ASN A 8 5.45 8.08 51.44
C ASN A 8 5.10 7.98 49.94
N TYR A 9 3.93 8.49 49.55
CA TYR A 9 3.55 8.64 48.15
C TYR A 9 4.42 9.75 47.57
N ASN A 10 5.62 9.37 47.11
CA ASN A 10 6.41 10.21 46.22
C ASN A 10 5.58 10.43 44.97
N VAL A 11 4.93 11.59 44.88
CA VAL A 11 4.38 12.12 43.64
C VAL A 11 5.53 12.12 42.63
N PRO A 12 5.46 11.35 41.53
CA PRO A 12 6.47 11.43 40.49
C PRO A 12 6.47 12.87 39.97
N ASN A 13 7.65 13.49 39.90
CA ASN A 13 7.86 14.82 39.32
C ASN A 13 7.02 15.00 38.05
N ALA A 14 5.94 15.78 38.14
CA ALA A 14 4.99 16.05 37.05
C ALA A 14 5.54 17.04 36.00
N THR A 15 6.85 16.99 35.74
CA THR A 15 7.57 17.87 34.81
C THR A 15 8.10 17.14 33.57
N ALA A 16 8.01 15.81 33.51
CA ALA A 16 8.28 15.09 32.28
C ALA A 16 7.03 15.13 31.38
N LYS A 17 7.10 15.89 30.28
CA LYS A 17 6.09 15.84 29.23
C LYS A 17 5.90 14.37 28.80
N PRO A 18 4.65 13.86 28.69
CA PRO A 18 4.41 12.53 28.16
C PRO A 18 5.09 12.41 26.79
N TRP A 19 5.86 11.34 26.58
CA TRP A 19 6.52 11.10 25.29
C TRP A 19 5.44 11.01 24.21
N THR A 20 5.52 11.84 23.17
CA THR A 20 4.67 11.73 21.99
C THR A 20 5.51 11.65 20.72
N PRO A 21 5.11 10.85 19.72
CA PRO A 21 5.84 10.82 18.45
C PRO A 21 5.84 12.14 17.68
N TYR A 22 4.89 13.03 18.01
CA TYR A 22 4.66 14.31 17.36
C TYR A 22 5.13 15.49 18.21
N ASP A 23 6.01 15.25 19.18
CA ASP A 23 6.62 16.32 19.97
C ASP A 23 7.33 17.32 19.04
N GLY A 24 6.92 18.59 19.14
CA GLY A 24 7.36 19.68 18.27
C GLY A 24 6.46 19.98 17.06
N CYS A 25 5.37 19.22 16.86
CA CYS A 25 4.43 19.42 15.73
C CYS A 25 3.14 20.17 16.12
N GLU A 26 3.09 20.78 17.31
CA GLU A 26 1.88 21.36 17.92
C GLU A 26 1.25 22.48 17.07
N GLU A 27 2.07 23.27 16.38
CA GLU A 27 1.59 24.36 15.52
C GLU A 27 1.19 23.91 14.10
N ARG A 28 1.47 22.66 13.72
CA ARG A 28 1.33 22.17 12.33
C ARG A 28 0.71 20.77 12.25
N VAL A 29 -0.44 20.59 12.89
CA VAL A 29 -1.13 19.29 13.00
C VAL A 29 -1.87 18.83 11.74
N ALA A 30 -2.11 19.70 10.77
CA ALA A 30 -3.00 19.41 9.63
C ALA A 30 -2.55 18.19 8.80
N GLY A 31 -1.25 18.00 8.58
CA GLY A 31 -0.72 16.83 7.86
C GLY A 31 -0.97 15.53 8.63
N ILE A 32 -0.77 15.55 9.95
CA ILE A 32 -1.02 14.42 10.84
C ILE A 32 -2.51 14.07 10.87
N LEU A 33 -3.39 15.07 11.02
CA LEU A 33 -4.84 14.86 11.00
C LEU A 33 -5.32 14.25 9.67
N PHE A 34 -4.73 14.69 8.55
CA PHE A 34 -5.04 14.13 7.25
C PHE A 34 -4.62 12.65 7.14
N ASP A 35 -3.43 12.30 7.61
CA ASP A 35 -2.99 10.89 7.63
C ASP A 35 -3.87 10.03 8.54
N LEU A 36 -4.22 10.51 9.73
CA LEU A 36 -5.13 9.80 10.64
C LEU A 36 -6.51 9.55 10.00
N ALA A 37 -7.06 10.56 9.31
CA ALA A 37 -8.34 10.39 8.60
C ALA A 37 -8.25 9.31 7.52
N VAL A 38 -7.14 9.27 6.76
CA VAL A 38 -6.86 8.24 5.76
C VAL A 38 -6.73 6.85 6.40
N GLN A 39 -6.04 6.75 7.52
CA GLN A 39 -5.86 5.49 8.22
C GLN A 39 -7.21 4.93 8.70
N ILE A 40 -8.07 5.77 9.27
CA ILE A 40 -9.44 5.39 9.65
C ILE A 40 -10.20 4.90 8.42
N PHE A 41 -10.14 5.62 7.30
CA PHE A 41 -10.74 5.19 6.04
C PHE A 41 -10.23 3.82 5.59
N ASN A 42 -8.93 3.55 5.71
CA ASN A 42 -8.33 2.25 5.39
C ASN A 42 -8.82 1.12 6.28
N VAL A 43 -9.05 1.36 7.57
CA VAL A 43 -9.62 0.33 8.47
C VAL A 43 -11.02 -0.07 8.02
N PHE A 44 -11.86 0.90 7.63
CA PHE A 44 -13.24 0.61 7.26
C PHE A 44 -13.43 0.10 5.83
N LEU A 45 -12.58 0.51 4.88
CA LEU A 45 -12.73 0.13 3.48
C LEU A 45 -11.58 -0.74 2.96
N GLY A 46 -10.34 -0.38 3.30
CA GLY A 46 -9.15 -1.10 2.86
C GLY A 46 -9.05 -2.49 3.45
N LEU A 47 -9.18 -2.63 4.77
CA LEU A 47 -9.06 -3.92 5.45
C LEU A 47 -10.13 -4.92 4.96
N PRO A 48 -11.43 -4.60 4.91
CA PRO A 48 -12.43 -5.50 4.33
C PRO A 48 -12.15 -5.84 2.87
N ALA A 49 -11.71 -4.87 2.06
CA ALA A 49 -11.39 -5.12 0.65
C ALA A 49 -10.22 -6.11 0.50
N ASN A 50 -9.14 -5.95 1.28
CA ASN A 50 -8.00 -6.87 1.24
C ASN A 50 -8.38 -8.27 1.75
N VAL A 51 -9.16 -8.38 2.83
CA VAL A 51 -9.68 -9.67 3.31
C VAL A 51 -10.52 -10.37 2.24
N MET A 52 -11.38 -9.62 1.53
CA MET A 52 -12.16 -10.17 0.41
C MET A 52 -11.27 -10.67 -0.71
N ILE A 53 -10.19 -9.94 -1.08
CA ILE A 53 -9.23 -10.37 -2.09
C ILE A 53 -8.57 -11.68 -1.69
N LEU A 54 -8.06 -11.77 -0.46
CA LEU A 54 -7.45 -13.00 0.06
C LEU A 54 -8.43 -14.16 -0.01
N TRP A 55 -9.67 -13.94 0.42
CA TRP A 55 -10.73 -14.96 0.34
C TRP A 55 -11.00 -15.41 -1.09
N PHE A 56 -11.12 -14.49 -2.06
CA PHE A 56 -11.34 -14.82 -3.46
C PHE A 56 -10.18 -15.62 -4.08
N ILE A 57 -8.94 -15.23 -3.79
CA ILE A 57 -7.74 -15.91 -4.31
C ILE A 57 -7.64 -17.32 -3.73
N LEU A 58 -7.82 -17.47 -2.41
CA LEU A 58 -7.74 -18.77 -1.72
C LEU A 58 -8.85 -19.74 -2.12
N ARG A 59 -10.04 -19.24 -2.47
CA ARG A 59 -11.18 -20.07 -2.91
C ARG A 59 -11.10 -20.49 -4.38
N LYS A 60 -10.17 -19.95 -5.16
CA LYS A 60 -10.05 -20.21 -6.60
C LYS A 60 -9.50 -21.62 -6.84
N LYS A 61 -10.33 -22.53 -7.37
CA LYS A 61 -10.05 -23.97 -7.41
C LYS A 61 -9.16 -24.50 -8.56
N SER A 62 -8.80 -23.70 -9.58
CA SER A 62 -8.04 -24.25 -10.72
C SER A 62 -7.32 -23.23 -11.63
N GLU A 63 -7.86 -22.01 -11.83
CA GLU A 63 -7.23 -21.04 -12.74
C GLU A 63 -6.61 -19.85 -11.99
N SER A 64 -5.46 -20.03 -11.34
CA SER A 64 -4.69 -18.88 -10.84
C SER A 64 -4.36 -17.93 -12.01
N SER A 65 -4.80 -16.66 -11.89
CA SER A 65 -4.26 -15.60 -12.75
C SER A 65 -2.79 -15.46 -12.40
N THR A 66 -1.98 -15.14 -13.40
CA THR A 66 -0.52 -15.12 -13.30
C THR A 66 -0.05 -14.18 -12.19
N SER A 67 -0.68 -13.01 -12.06
CA SER A 67 -0.33 -12.04 -11.02
C SER A 67 -0.93 -12.33 -9.62
N ASP A 68 -1.68 -13.43 -9.42
CA ASP A 68 -2.39 -13.68 -8.15
C ASP A 68 -1.42 -13.81 -6.96
N ILE A 69 -0.20 -14.32 -7.15
CA ILE A 69 0.80 -14.43 -6.09
C ILE A 69 1.23 -13.03 -5.58
N PHE A 70 1.50 -12.09 -6.48
CA PHE A 70 1.88 -10.73 -6.09
C PHE A 70 0.71 -9.98 -5.44
N ILE A 71 -0.50 -10.13 -5.99
CA ILE A 71 -1.72 -9.52 -5.43
C ILE A 71 -2.04 -10.10 -4.06
N PHE A 72 -1.84 -11.41 -3.87
CA PHE A 72 -2.01 -12.07 -2.58
C PHE A 72 -1.05 -11.51 -1.54
N ASN A 73 0.25 -11.44 -1.85
CA ASN A 73 1.24 -10.88 -0.93
C ASN A 73 0.94 -9.41 -0.60
N LEU A 74 0.59 -8.60 -1.61
CA LEU A 74 0.19 -7.21 -1.40
C LEU A 74 -1.01 -7.10 -0.46
N ALA A 75 -2.04 -7.92 -0.65
CA ALA A 75 -3.22 -7.94 0.21
C ALA A 75 -2.94 -8.43 1.64
N VAL A 76 -1.98 -9.36 1.82
CA VAL A 76 -1.49 -9.76 3.15
C VAL A 76 -0.82 -8.58 3.84
N LEU A 77 0.09 -7.87 3.16
CA LEU A 77 0.79 -6.72 3.73
C LEU A 77 -0.17 -5.56 4.07
N ASP A 78 -1.09 -5.23 3.15
CA ASP A 78 -2.09 -4.20 3.38
C ASP A 78 -3.09 -4.58 4.47
N GLY A 79 -3.47 -5.87 4.57
CA GLY A 79 -4.29 -6.39 5.65
C GLY A 79 -3.59 -6.31 7.01
N PHE A 80 -2.32 -6.70 7.07
CA PHE A 80 -1.49 -6.57 8.27
C PHE A 80 -1.38 -5.12 8.72
N PHE A 81 -1.07 -4.20 7.80
CA PHE A 81 -1.04 -2.76 8.07
C PHE A 81 -2.39 -2.25 8.61
N GLY A 82 -3.50 -2.61 7.95
CA GLY A 82 -4.84 -2.23 8.39
C GLY A 82 -5.20 -2.73 9.79
N CYS A 83 -4.73 -3.91 10.20
CA CYS A 83 -4.91 -4.42 11.56
C CYS A 83 -4.09 -3.68 12.62
N MET A 84 -2.96 -3.08 12.24
CA MET A 84 -2.09 -2.32 13.15
C MET A 84 -2.53 -0.87 13.35
N VAL A 85 -3.32 -0.30 12.43
CA VAL A 85 -3.85 1.06 12.56
C VAL A 85 -4.64 1.30 13.85
N PRO A 86 -5.58 0.44 14.31
CA PRO A 86 -6.24 0.62 15.59
C PRO A 86 -5.27 0.65 16.78
N ILE A 87 -4.21 -0.16 16.72
CA ILE A 87 -3.16 -0.18 17.74
C ILE A 87 -2.37 1.13 17.72
N ASP A 88 -2.11 1.69 16.54
CA ASP A 88 -1.50 3.02 16.39
C ASP A 88 -2.34 4.10 17.08
N LEU A 89 -3.64 4.14 16.77
CA LEU A 89 -4.58 5.10 17.37
C LEU A 89 -4.62 4.98 18.90
N VAL A 90 -4.73 3.75 19.42
CA VAL A 90 -4.74 3.50 20.87
C VAL A 90 -3.40 3.90 21.50
N ASN A 91 -2.28 3.58 20.86
CA ASN A 91 -0.97 3.95 21.37
C ASN A 91 -0.76 5.46 21.40
N MET A 92 -1.21 6.16 20.35
CA MET A 92 -1.07 7.60 20.19
C MET A 92 -1.93 8.39 21.19
N PHE A 93 -3.14 7.92 21.51
CA PHE A 93 -4.08 8.67 22.35
C PHE A 93 -4.15 8.20 23.81
N LEU A 94 -3.79 6.94 24.11
CA LEU A 94 -4.03 6.35 25.43
C LEU A 94 -2.76 5.79 26.09
N LEU A 95 -1.90 5.07 25.35
CA LEU A 95 -0.81 4.30 25.96
C LEU A 95 0.53 5.04 26.00
N ASN A 96 0.84 5.85 24.99
CA ASN A 96 2.13 6.51 24.76
C ASN A 96 3.33 5.58 25.01
N ASN A 97 3.24 4.33 24.55
CA ASN A 97 4.24 3.30 24.80
C ASN A 97 5.28 3.26 23.67
N LYS A 98 6.56 3.34 24.04
CA LYS A 98 7.72 3.33 23.14
C LYS A 98 7.93 2.00 22.44
N ASP A 99 7.66 0.88 23.10
CA ASP A 99 7.85 -0.45 22.50
C ASP A 99 6.81 -0.70 21.41
N ILE A 100 5.56 -0.26 21.65
CA ILE A 100 4.50 -0.29 20.64
C ILE A 100 4.88 0.61 19.46
N TRP A 101 5.50 1.77 19.70
CA TRP A 101 5.98 2.63 18.62
C TRP A 101 6.98 1.96 17.69
N TYR A 102 7.92 1.17 18.21
CA TYR A 102 8.86 0.43 17.36
C TYR A 102 8.15 -0.62 16.48
N ILE A 103 7.12 -1.29 17.02
CA ILE A 103 6.28 -2.23 16.26
C ILE A 103 5.49 -1.49 15.17
N LEU A 104 5.01 -0.28 15.46
CA LEU A 104 4.32 0.55 14.49
C LEU A 104 5.28 1.02 13.38
N MET A 105 6.48 1.50 13.72
CA MET A 105 7.50 1.87 12.73
C MET A 105 7.89 0.70 11.81
N PHE A 106 8.00 -0.51 12.36
CA PHE A 106 8.17 -1.72 11.56
C PHE A 106 6.99 -1.92 10.59
N THR A 107 5.76 -1.79 11.08
CA THR A 107 4.55 -1.95 10.26
C THR A 107 4.47 -0.91 9.13
N TYR A 108 4.76 0.35 9.42
CA TYR A 108 4.87 1.38 8.38
C TYR A 108 5.99 1.07 7.39
N GLY A 109 7.13 0.55 7.85
CA GLY A 109 8.23 0.16 6.96
C GLY A 109 7.84 -0.96 5.98
N ILE A 110 7.04 -1.92 6.45
CA ILE A 110 6.44 -2.95 5.57
C ILE A 110 5.58 -2.29 4.50
N LYS A 111 4.72 -1.34 4.87
CA LYS A 111 3.82 -0.66 3.93
C LYS A 111 4.58 0.18 2.91
N ASP A 112 5.54 0.97 3.38
CA ASP A 112 6.35 1.90 2.59
C ASP A 112 7.12 1.21 1.47
N MET A 113 7.73 0.06 1.78
CA MET A 113 8.56 -0.66 0.80
C MET A 113 7.80 -1.78 0.10
N GLY A 114 7.02 -2.57 0.83
CA GLY A 114 6.30 -3.73 0.29
C GLY A 114 5.22 -3.35 -0.71
N GLY A 115 4.45 -2.30 -0.43
CA GLY A 115 3.38 -1.83 -1.32
C GLY A 115 3.88 -1.50 -2.73
N PRO A 116 4.78 -0.52 -2.89
CA PRO A 116 5.33 -0.14 -4.19
C PRO A 116 6.06 -1.27 -4.92
N LEU A 117 6.83 -2.11 -4.21
CA LEU A 117 7.56 -3.21 -4.82
C LEU A 117 6.63 -4.28 -5.39
N PHE A 118 5.65 -4.75 -4.60
CA PHE A 118 4.69 -5.75 -5.10
C PHE A 118 3.84 -5.20 -6.25
N LEU A 119 3.44 -3.92 -6.18
CA LEU A 119 2.73 -3.29 -7.28
C LEU A 119 3.60 -3.17 -8.54
N SER A 120 4.89 -2.90 -8.39
CA SER A 120 5.86 -2.94 -9.49
C SER A 120 5.93 -4.33 -10.11
N CYS A 121 5.98 -5.39 -9.31
CA CYS A 121 5.92 -6.77 -9.81
C CYS A 121 4.62 -7.07 -10.57
N VAL A 122 3.47 -6.59 -10.08
CA VAL A 122 2.18 -6.70 -10.81
C VAL A 122 2.23 -5.95 -12.15
N CYS A 123 2.81 -4.75 -12.19
CA CYS A 123 2.95 -3.97 -13.41
C CYS A 123 3.89 -4.65 -14.41
N LEU A 124 4.99 -5.25 -13.94
CA LEU A 124 5.92 -6.02 -14.76
C LEU A 124 5.25 -7.28 -15.34
N ASP A 125 4.55 -8.05 -14.51
CA ASP A 125 3.87 -9.28 -14.95
C ASP A 125 2.88 -8.97 -16.09
N ARG A 126 2.11 -7.88 -15.93
CA ARG A 126 1.18 -7.39 -16.98
C ARG A 126 1.90 -6.87 -18.21
N TYR A 127 3.02 -6.17 -18.04
CA TYR A 127 3.84 -5.65 -19.14
C TYR A 127 4.35 -6.80 -20.01
N VAL A 128 4.95 -7.82 -19.39
CA VAL A 128 5.48 -8.99 -20.09
C VAL A 128 4.34 -9.76 -20.78
N ALA A 129 3.19 -9.92 -20.12
CA ALA A 129 2.02 -10.57 -20.70
C ALA A 129 1.53 -9.92 -22.00
N VAL A 130 1.52 -8.58 -22.06
CA VAL A 130 0.98 -7.83 -23.20
C VAL A 130 2.01 -7.62 -24.31
N LEU A 131 3.26 -7.26 -23.95
CA LEU A 131 4.28 -6.91 -24.95
C LEU A 131 5.14 -8.10 -25.37
N HIS A 132 5.26 -9.13 -24.54
CA HIS A 132 6.14 -10.27 -24.77
C HIS A 132 5.40 -11.61 -24.52
N PRO A 133 4.32 -11.91 -25.26
CA PRO A 133 3.47 -13.09 -25.01
C PRO A 133 4.21 -14.43 -25.15
N ILE A 134 5.22 -14.51 -26.02
CA ILE A 134 6.06 -15.72 -26.17
C ILE A 134 6.91 -15.93 -24.90
N THR A 135 7.56 -14.87 -24.41
CA THR A 135 8.32 -14.91 -23.15
C THR A 135 7.39 -15.22 -21.98
N PHE A 136 6.19 -14.64 -21.95
CA PHE A 136 5.20 -14.87 -20.90
C PHE A 136 4.70 -16.32 -20.84
N THR A 137 4.51 -16.96 -22.00
CA THR A 137 4.12 -18.38 -22.06
C THR A 137 5.25 -19.31 -21.62
N GLY A 138 6.52 -18.94 -21.83
CA GLY A 138 7.68 -19.61 -21.25
C GLY A 138 7.81 -19.41 -19.73
N LEU A 139 7.47 -18.22 -19.23
CA LEU A 139 7.41 -17.86 -17.81
C LEU A 139 6.08 -18.28 -17.16
N LYS A 140 5.49 -19.42 -17.55
CA LYS A 140 4.23 -19.87 -16.94
C LYS A 140 4.42 -20.50 -15.56
N ASP A 141 5.66 -20.85 -15.21
CA ASP A 141 5.99 -21.50 -13.93
C ASP A 141 5.68 -20.58 -12.74
N HIS A 142 4.92 -21.07 -11.76
CA HIS A 142 4.64 -20.32 -10.53
C HIS A 142 5.89 -20.09 -9.68
N LYS A 143 6.96 -20.86 -9.89
CA LYS A 143 8.21 -20.77 -9.12
C LYS A 143 8.91 -19.44 -9.27
N TYR A 144 8.96 -18.83 -10.46
CA TYR A 144 9.66 -17.53 -10.62
C TYR A 144 8.93 -16.42 -9.88
N ARG A 145 7.59 -16.43 -9.88
CA ARG A 145 6.78 -15.45 -9.15
C ARG A 145 6.94 -15.64 -7.65
N ALA A 146 6.95 -16.88 -7.18
CA ALA A 146 7.21 -17.19 -5.78
C ALA A 146 8.62 -16.72 -5.35
N ALA A 147 9.66 -17.01 -6.14
CA ALA A 147 11.02 -16.55 -5.87
C ALA A 147 11.11 -15.01 -5.84
N CYS A 148 10.49 -14.33 -6.81
CA CYS A 148 10.42 -12.88 -6.84
C CYS A 148 9.69 -12.31 -5.61
N SER A 149 8.55 -12.92 -5.21
CA SER A 149 7.85 -12.53 -3.98
C SER A 149 8.72 -12.70 -2.74
N VAL A 150 9.48 -13.79 -2.62
CA VAL A 150 10.40 -14.00 -1.49
C VAL A 150 11.47 -12.90 -1.46
N VAL A 151 12.06 -12.56 -2.60
CA VAL A 151 13.06 -11.47 -2.69
C VAL A 151 12.45 -10.13 -2.26
N VAL A 152 11.25 -9.80 -2.76
CA VAL A 152 10.54 -8.58 -2.36
C VAL A 152 10.26 -8.58 -0.86
N LEU A 153 9.77 -9.68 -0.28
CA LEU A 153 9.51 -9.78 1.16
C LEU A 153 10.77 -9.60 1.98
N VAL A 154 11.90 -10.17 1.56
CA VAL A 154 13.19 -10.02 2.26
C VAL A 154 13.63 -8.56 2.24
N ILE A 155 13.54 -7.88 1.09
CA ILE A 155 13.87 -6.45 0.97
C ILE A 155 12.94 -5.61 1.86
N THR A 156 11.63 -5.87 1.81
CA THR A 156 10.63 -5.20 2.63
C THR A 156 10.90 -5.40 4.12
N LEU A 157 11.21 -6.63 4.54
CA LEU A 157 11.49 -6.95 5.93
C LEU A 157 12.77 -6.26 6.42
N ALA A 158 13.84 -6.29 5.62
CA ALA A 158 15.09 -5.61 5.95
C ALA A 158 14.87 -4.09 6.11
N TYR A 159 14.14 -3.47 5.18
CA TYR A 159 13.78 -2.06 5.28
C TYR A 159 12.91 -1.76 6.51
N ALA A 160 11.94 -2.61 6.81
CA ALA A 160 11.05 -2.45 7.96
C ALA A 160 11.79 -2.54 9.30
N ILE A 161 12.72 -3.50 9.43
CA ILE A 161 13.57 -3.64 10.61
C ILE A 161 14.47 -2.40 10.77
N ALA A 162 15.10 -1.96 9.67
CA ALA A 162 15.92 -0.76 9.64
C ALA A 162 15.13 0.49 10.07
N LYS A 163 13.90 0.66 9.58
CA LYS A 163 13.00 1.75 9.99
C LYS A 163 12.65 1.67 11.48
N ALA A 164 12.37 0.47 11.98
CA ALA A 164 11.99 0.25 13.37
C ALA A 164 13.12 0.55 14.35
N ILE A 165 14.33 0.07 14.08
CA ILE A 165 15.49 0.32 14.97
C ILE A 165 15.86 1.82 14.96
N GLY A 166 15.68 2.49 13.82
CA GLY A 166 16.05 3.89 13.65
C GLY A 166 17.57 4.11 13.69
N GLY A 167 18.00 5.36 13.80
CA GLY A 167 19.42 5.73 13.92
C GLY A 167 20.26 5.56 12.64
N ILE A 168 19.64 5.23 11.51
CA ILE A 168 20.32 5.11 10.23
C ILE A 168 20.35 6.48 9.55
N GLU A 169 21.56 7.00 9.37
CA GLU A 169 21.76 8.24 8.61
C GLU A 169 21.24 8.09 7.17
N ASN A 170 20.62 9.15 6.66
CA ASN A 170 20.09 9.20 5.28
C ASN A 170 19.02 8.14 4.96
N PHE A 171 18.36 7.53 5.96
CA PHE A 171 17.29 6.55 5.71
C PHE A 171 16.16 7.09 4.81
N GLU A 172 15.77 8.36 5.01
CA GLU A 172 14.76 9.03 4.18
C GLU A 172 15.20 9.15 2.70
N LYS A 173 16.51 9.23 2.41
CA LYS A 173 17.02 9.22 1.03
C LYS A 173 16.87 7.85 0.39
N VAL A 174 17.07 6.77 1.15
CA VAL A 174 16.86 5.39 0.67
C VAL A 174 15.40 5.21 0.25
N PHE A 175 14.47 5.66 1.09
CA PHE A 175 13.05 5.67 0.75
C PHE A 175 12.78 6.49 -0.51
N THR A 176 13.28 7.72 -0.58
CA THR A 176 13.09 8.65 -1.70
C THR A 176 13.56 8.05 -3.03
N VAL A 177 14.75 7.45 -3.07
CA VAL A 177 15.28 6.79 -4.28
C VAL A 177 14.45 5.57 -4.64
N SER A 178 14.05 4.77 -3.65
CA SER A 178 13.24 3.57 -3.86
C SER A 178 11.86 3.91 -4.44
N ILE A 179 11.17 4.90 -3.87
CA ILE A 179 9.83 5.30 -4.33
C ILE A 179 9.89 5.96 -5.71
N LEU A 180 10.90 6.78 -6.00
CA LEU A 180 11.10 7.38 -7.32
C LEU A 180 11.32 6.30 -8.39
N THR A 181 12.17 5.31 -8.08
CA THR A 181 12.47 4.19 -8.97
C THR A 181 11.23 3.35 -9.23
N ALA A 182 10.52 2.95 -8.17
CA ALA A 182 9.29 2.17 -8.28
C ALA A 182 8.22 2.93 -9.07
N PHE A 183 8.03 4.22 -8.79
CA PHE A 183 7.06 5.05 -9.50
C PHE A 183 7.38 5.18 -11.00
N ALA A 184 8.62 5.53 -11.34
CA ALA A 184 9.05 5.65 -12.73
C ALA A 184 8.86 4.32 -13.48
N PHE A 185 9.22 3.20 -12.85
CA PHE A 185 9.04 1.87 -13.41
C PHE A 185 7.56 1.52 -13.63
N MET A 186 6.71 1.74 -12.63
CA MET A 186 5.27 1.50 -12.73
C MET A 186 4.63 2.35 -13.84
N VAL A 187 4.98 3.63 -13.94
CA VAL A 187 4.49 4.52 -15.00
C VAL A 187 4.96 4.04 -16.37
N PHE A 188 6.24 3.70 -16.50
CA PHE A 188 6.82 3.16 -17.74
C PHE A 188 6.07 1.90 -18.21
N CYS A 189 5.86 0.92 -17.31
CA CYS A 189 5.14 -0.32 -17.64
C CYS A 189 3.73 -0.02 -18.12
N ASN A 190 2.97 0.81 -17.39
CA ASN A 190 1.58 1.10 -17.74
C ASN A 190 1.44 1.94 -19.03
N ILE A 191 2.31 2.92 -19.26
CA ILE A 191 2.33 3.69 -20.52
C ILE A 191 2.66 2.78 -21.70
N SER A 192 3.64 1.90 -21.55
CA SER A 192 4.02 0.94 -22.60
C SER A 192 2.87 0.00 -22.97
N ILE A 193 2.15 -0.51 -21.96
CA ILE A 193 0.94 -1.32 -22.19
C ILE A 193 -0.13 -0.50 -22.92
N LEU A 194 -0.41 0.74 -22.49
CA LEU A 194 -1.40 1.60 -23.14
C LEU A 194 -1.04 1.87 -24.60
N TRP A 195 0.25 2.12 -24.87
CA TRP A 195 0.75 2.38 -26.21
C TRP A 195 0.66 1.15 -27.12
N ALA A 196 1.02 -0.04 -26.62
CA ALA A 196 0.82 -1.29 -27.34
C ALA A 196 -0.67 -1.55 -27.62
N LEU A 197 -1.53 -1.35 -26.63
CA LEU A 197 -2.98 -1.45 -26.78
C LEU A 197 -3.56 -0.38 -27.72
N LYS A 198 -2.88 0.74 -27.96
CA LYS A 198 -3.28 1.71 -28.99
C LYS A 198 -2.83 1.26 -30.39
N ARG A 199 -1.60 0.78 -30.53
CA ARG A 199 -0.98 0.43 -31.83
C ARG A 199 -1.51 -0.84 -32.49
N SER A 200 -1.93 -1.87 -31.74
CA SER A 200 -2.33 -3.16 -32.33
C SER A 200 -3.73 -3.16 -32.99
N GLY A 201 -4.12 -2.11 -33.72
CA GLY A 201 -5.41 -2.00 -34.41
C GLY A 201 -5.21 -1.60 -35.87
N PRO A 202 -5.39 -2.52 -36.85
CA PRO A 202 -5.35 -2.17 -38.26
C PRO A 202 -6.74 -1.69 -38.73
N GLY A 203 -6.81 -0.48 -39.28
CA GLY A 203 -7.96 -0.01 -40.07
C GLY A 203 -9.15 0.58 -39.28
N LYS A 204 -9.48 1.83 -39.62
CA LYS A 204 -10.71 2.61 -39.30
C LYS A 204 -11.31 2.44 -37.89
N ASP A 205 -10.82 3.30 -37.00
CA ASP A 205 -11.47 4.03 -35.90
C ASP A 205 -12.27 3.32 -34.79
N GLU A 206 -12.45 2.00 -34.79
CA GLU A 206 -13.05 1.33 -33.62
C GLU A 206 -12.15 0.27 -32.98
N MET A 207 -11.64 0.61 -31.79
CA MET A 207 -10.90 -0.32 -30.95
C MET A 207 -11.82 -1.46 -30.49
N HIS A 208 -11.48 -2.70 -30.87
CA HIS A 208 -12.21 -3.92 -30.48
C HIS A 208 -12.65 -3.88 -29.00
N PRO A 209 -13.90 -4.26 -28.65
CA PRO A 209 -14.47 -4.04 -27.32
C PRO A 209 -13.64 -4.60 -26.17
N MET A 210 -13.01 -5.77 -26.36
CA MET A 210 -12.10 -6.34 -25.35
C MET A 210 -10.85 -5.46 -25.13
N LYS A 211 -10.29 -4.90 -26.20
CA LYS A 211 -9.13 -4.02 -26.17
C LYS A 211 -9.48 -2.67 -25.55
N LYS A 212 -10.66 -2.12 -25.85
CA LYS A 212 -11.22 -0.92 -25.19
C LYS A 212 -11.38 -1.13 -23.69
N LYS A 213 -11.87 -2.30 -23.28
CA LYS A 213 -11.98 -2.68 -21.86
C LYS A 213 -10.62 -2.78 -21.18
N ALA A 214 -9.64 -3.43 -21.81
CA ALA A 214 -8.27 -3.56 -21.30
C ALA A 214 -7.58 -2.19 -21.18
N PHE A 215 -7.69 -1.35 -22.21
CA PHE A 215 -7.13 0.01 -22.21
C PHE A 215 -7.73 0.85 -21.07
N LYS A 216 -9.06 0.87 -20.92
CA LYS A 216 -9.71 1.59 -19.81
C LYS A 216 -9.28 1.04 -18.45
N MET A 217 -9.02 -0.26 -18.33
CA MET A 217 -8.51 -0.85 -17.10
C MET A 217 -7.10 -0.35 -16.77
N VAL A 218 -6.16 -0.44 -17.71
CA VAL A 218 -4.77 0.00 -17.52
C VAL A 218 -4.70 1.50 -17.27
N LEU A 219 -5.54 2.30 -17.94
CA LEU A 219 -5.64 3.73 -17.70
C LEU A 219 -6.11 4.04 -16.26
N SER A 220 -7.12 3.31 -15.76
CA SER A 220 -7.54 3.45 -14.36
C SER A 220 -6.43 3.07 -13.38
N ILE A 221 -5.65 2.02 -13.67
CA ILE A 221 -4.52 1.61 -12.83
C ILE A 221 -3.45 2.71 -12.80
N LEU A 222 -3.07 3.24 -13.96
CA LEU A 222 -2.11 4.35 -14.06
C LEU A 222 -2.59 5.57 -13.29
N ALA A 223 -3.87 5.94 -13.41
CA ALA A 223 -4.44 7.07 -12.67
C ALA A 223 -4.35 6.85 -11.15
N ILE A 224 -4.62 5.65 -10.64
CA ILE A 224 -4.50 5.32 -9.22
C ILE A 224 -3.04 5.36 -8.76
N ILE A 225 -2.10 4.86 -9.57
CA ILE A 225 -0.66 4.92 -9.27
C ILE A 225 -0.20 6.36 -9.18
N VAL A 226 -0.56 7.20 -10.15
CA VAL A 226 -0.23 8.64 -10.12
C VAL A 226 -0.85 9.30 -8.90
N PHE A 227 -2.13 9.05 -8.61
CA PHE A 227 -2.80 9.63 -7.45
C PHE A 227 -2.13 9.27 -6.12
N ASN A 228 -1.80 8.00 -5.89
CA ASN A 228 -1.25 7.54 -4.61
C ASN A 228 0.25 7.82 -4.42
N TYR A 229 1.03 7.87 -5.51
CA TYR A 229 2.49 7.89 -5.42
C TYR A 229 3.12 9.17 -5.97
N LEU A 230 2.38 10.03 -6.68
CA LEU A 230 2.92 11.32 -7.12
C LEU A 230 3.26 12.25 -5.94
N PRO A 231 2.44 12.39 -4.87
CA PRO A 231 2.77 13.29 -3.77
C PRO A 231 4.14 13.03 -3.11
N PRO A 232 4.48 11.80 -2.67
CA PRO A 232 5.81 11.54 -2.10
C PRO A 232 6.93 11.74 -3.13
N VAL A 233 6.72 11.35 -4.39
CA VAL A 233 7.71 11.53 -5.47
C VAL A 233 7.95 13.01 -5.79
N ALA A 234 6.93 13.84 -5.69
CA ALA A 234 7.02 15.28 -5.96
C ALA A 234 7.58 16.08 -4.78
N LEU A 235 7.47 15.58 -3.54
CA LEU A 235 7.82 16.34 -2.34
C LEU A 235 9.15 15.90 -1.72
N PHE A 236 9.43 14.59 -1.64
CA PHE A 236 10.58 14.06 -0.87
C PHE A 236 11.96 14.36 -1.48
N PRO A 237 12.16 14.36 -2.82
CA PRO A 237 13.43 14.78 -3.40
C PRO A 237 13.83 16.22 -3.04
N PHE A 238 12.84 17.05 -2.73
CA PHE A 238 13.03 18.47 -2.40
C PHE A 238 13.07 18.72 -0.88
N GLN A 239 13.25 17.69 -0.06
CA GLN A 239 13.28 17.80 1.41
C GLN A 239 14.20 18.94 1.92
N GLN A 240 15.33 19.17 1.26
CA GLN A 240 16.32 20.20 1.64
C GLN A 240 15.82 21.65 1.51
N TYR A 241 14.74 21.87 0.74
CA TYR A 241 14.15 23.20 0.54
C TYR A 241 13.10 23.55 1.59
N TYR A 242 12.71 22.58 2.43
CA TYR A 242 11.75 22.78 3.51
C TYR A 242 12.47 22.93 4.84
N SER A 243 11.88 23.69 5.77
CA SER A 243 12.34 23.65 7.15
C SER A 243 12.07 22.26 7.74
N VAL A 244 12.93 21.83 8.67
CA VAL A 244 12.85 20.50 9.31
C VAL A 244 11.47 20.24 9.90
N ASP A 245 10.88 21.24 10.57
CA ASP A 245 9.56 21.11 11.18
C ASP A 245 8.44 20.98 10.14
N VAL A 246 8.51 21.74 9.04
CA VAL A 246 7.51 21.64 7.97
C VAL A 246 7.59 20.28 7.28
N PHE A 247 8.81 19.80 7.01
CA PHE A 247 8.98 18.51 6.37
C PHE A 247 8.46 17.38 7.27
N LYS A 248 8.91 17.34 8.52
CA LYS A 248 8.58 16.29 9.49
C LYS A 248 7.11 16.31 9.91
N CYS A 249 6.53 17.47 10.21
CA CYS A 249 5.21 17.56 10.83
C CYS A 249 4.06 17.70 9.83
N TYR A 250 4.33 18.13 8.60
CA TYR A 250 3.29 18.36 7.59
C TYR A 250 3.51 17.53 6.33
N ILE A 251 4.64 17.71 5.65
CA ILE A 251 4.87 17.12 4.33
C ILE A 251 4.96 15.59 4.41
N GLN A 252 5.70 15.07 5.38
CA GLN A 252 5.92 13.65 5.53
C GLN A 252 4.62 12.89 5.85
N PRO A 253 3.82 13.27 6.89
CA PRO A 253 2.51 12.66 7.13
C PRO A 253 1.56 12.81 5.93
N PHE A 254 1.53 14.00 5.32
CA PHE A 254 0.68 14.24 4.15
C PHE A 254 1.05 13.36 2.96
N ALA A 255 2.33 13.19 2.65
CA ALA A 255 2.75 12.37 1.51
C ALA A 255 2.58 10.87 1.79
N PHE A 256 2.88 10.42 3.01
CA PHE A 256 2.67 9.03 3.41
C PHE A 256 1.20 8.65 3.43
N SER A 257 0.29 9.58 3.74
CA SER A 257 -1.13 9.27 3.69
C SER A 257 -1.60 8.86 2.29
N PHE A 258 -1.07 9.47 1.20
CA PHE A 258 -1.38 9.02 -0.16
C PHE A 258 -0.86 7.61 -0.46
N ILE A 259 0.31 7.25 0.10
CA ILE A 259 0.80 5.86 0.05
C ILE A 259 -0.15 4.95 0.82
N ASN A 260 -0.66 5.39 1.97
CA ASN A 260 -1.58 4.62 2.80
C ASN A 260 -2.94 4.44 2.09
N ILE A 261 -3.49 5.45 1.41
CA ILE A 261 -4.74 5.35 0.62
C ILE A 261 -4.66 4.22 -0.43
N SER A 262 -3.45 3.88 -0.88
CA SER A 262 -3.23 2.80 -1.85
C SER A 262 -3.75 1.44 -1.37
N SER A 263 -3.73 1.18 -0.05
CA SER A 263 -4.27 -0.04 0.59
C SER A 263 -5.79 -0.19 0.44
N SER A 264 -6.50 0.87 0.05
CA SER A 264 -7.94 0.82 -0.22
C SER A 264 -8.24 0.92 -1.71
N THR A 265 -7.60 1.87 -2.40
CA THR A 265 -7.93 2.18 -3.80
C THR A 265 -7.60 1.03 -4.76
N GLN A 266 -6.47 0.35 -4.58
CA GLN A 266 -6.07 -0.76 -5.47
C GLN A 266 -6.94 -2.00 -5.25
N PRO A 267 -7.21 -2.44 -4.00
CA PRO A 267 -8.10 -3.57 -3.74
C PRO A 267 -9.53 -3.35 -4.23
N LEU A 268 -10.09 -2.15 -4.01
CA LEU A 268 -11.44 -1.81 -4.48
C LEU A 268 -11.52 -1.84 -6.01
N LEU A 269 -10.49 -1.33 -6.72
CA LEU A 269 -10.43 -1.45 -8.17
C LEU A 269 -10.39 -2.92 -8.59
N TYR A 270 -9.56 -3.76 -7.96
CA TYR A 270 -9.48 -5.19 -8.26
C TYR A 270 -10.83 -5.89 -8.08
N LEU A 271 -11.48 -5.70 -6.93
CA LEU A 271 -12.78 -6.29 -6.62
C LEU A 271 -13.89 -5.83 -7.57
N SER A 272 -13.89 -4.55 -7.96
CA SER A 272 -14.87 -4.01 -8.93
C SER A 272 -14.79 -4.73 -10.29
N ARG A 273 -13.63 -5.29 -10.63
CA ARG A 273 -13.40 -6.04 -11.87
C ARG A 273 -13.78 -7.50 -11.72
N VAL A 274 -13.40 -8.14 -10.62
CA VAL A 274 -13.76 -9.55 -10.34
C VAL A 274 -15.28 -9.72 -10.26
N LYS A 275 -16.00 -8.83 -9.57
CA LYS A 275 -17.47 -8.86 -9.51
C LYS A 275 -18.12 -8.70 -10.89
N LYS A 276 -17.60 -7.79 -11.73
CA LYS A 276 -18.09 -7.63 -13.11
C LYS A 276 -17.86 -8.86 -13.99
N ILE A 277 -16.86 -9.70 -13.69
CA ILE A 277 -16.60 -10.94 -14.42
C ILE A 277 -17.57 -12.05 -13.98
N HIS A 278 -17.85 -12.18 -12.67
CA HIS A 278 -18.82 -13.16 -12.17
C HIS A 278 -20.27 -12.83 -12.54
N CYS A 279 -20.58 -11.57 -12.86
CA CYS A 279 -21.87 -11.20 -13.45
C CYS A 279 -21.96 -11.40 -14.98
N PHE A 280 -20.91 -11.91 -15.63
CA PHE A 280 -20.92 -12.21 -17.08
C PHE A 280 -20.29 -13.59 -17.38
N PRO A 281 -21.03 -14.66 -17.06
CA PRO A 281 -21.25 -15.74 -18.04
C PRO A 281 -22.70 -15.71 -18.53
N SER A 282 -22.88 -15.88 -19.83
CA SER A 282 -24.12 -15.65 -20.60
C SER A 282 -25.36 -16.43 -20.12
N LEU A 283 -26.45 -15.67 -19.93
CA LEU A 283 -27.83 -15.95 -20.35
C LEU A 283 -28.29 -17.43 -20.38
N SER A 284 -28.72 -17.95 -19.23
CA SER A 284 -29.86 -18.86 -19.14
C SER A 284 -30.50 -18.70 -17.76
N SER A 285 -31.83 -18.71 -17.78
CA SER A 285 -32.77 -18.31 -16.73
C SER A 285 -32.47 -18.74 -15.28
N LYS A 286 -32.82 -17.85 -14.34
CA LYS A 286 -33.05 -18.06 -12.89
C LYS A 286 -31.78 -18.25 -12.04
N MET A 287 -31.20 -17.14 -11.57
CA MET A 287 -30.71 -16.97 -10.18
C MET A 287 -30.14 -15.57 -9.94
N CYS A 288 -30.87 -14.54 -10.37
CA CYS A 288 -30.76 -13.21 -9.78
C CYS A 288 -32.13 -12.86 -9.20
N SER A 289 -32.58 -13.65 -8.22
CA SER A 289 -33.71 -13.31 -7.39
C SER A 289 -33.38 -13.72 -5.95
N SER A 290 -33.23 -12.69 -5.12
CA SER A 290 -33.62 -12.60 -3.71
C SER A 290 -33.55 -13.87 -2.85
N ALA A 291 -32.80 -13.82 -1.74
CA ALA A 291 -33.38 -13.80 -0.39
C ALA A 291 -32.39 -14.28 0.69
N LYS A 292 -32.36 -13.49 1.78
CA LYS A 292 -31.92 -13.78 3.16
C LYS A 292 -30.42 -13.94 3.43
#